data_AF-A0A9N9GES4-F1
#
_entry.id   AF-A0A9N9GES4-F1
#
_cell.length_a   1.000
_cell.length_b   1.000
_cell.length_c   1.000
_cell.angle_alpha   90.00
_cell.angle_beta   90.00
_cell.angle_gamma   90.00
#
_symmetry.space_group_name_H-M   'P 1'
#
loop_
_entity.id
_entity.type
_entity.pdbx_description
1 polymer ?
#
loop_
_entity_poly.entity_id
_entity_poly.type
_entity_poly.pdbx_seq_one_letter_code
_entity_poly.pdbx_strand_id
1 'polypeptide(L)'
;MLNNIFNEYPHEKTIICIQELCLPSKRSRAKGIPRPQNLFLLFRRNVSRGLYNANIACSVSASSRIASSMWKSLTSTEQMFWQKIFEIAKRKHINDYPKYNISKAQTESTQPSVFETKMNCLKVEIPTSTTKQL
;
A
#
# COMPACT_ATOMS: atom_id res chain seq x y z
N MET A 1 -19.47 -6.97 4.27
CA MET A 1 -18.21 -6.61 3.56
C MET A 1 -16.99 -6.61 4.48
N LEU A 2 -16.97 -5.85 5.57
CA LEU A 2 -15.82 -5.83 6.50
C LEU A 2 -15.67 -7.13 7.29
N ASN A 3 -16.79 -7.73 7.72
CA ASN A 3 -16.79 -9.01 8.45
C ASN A 3 -16.16 -10.16 7.64
N ASN A 4 -16.17 -10.08 6.31
CA ASN A 4 -15.55 -11.10 5.47
C ASN A 4 -14.02 -11.02 5.50
N ILE A 5 -13.45 -9.81 5.63
CA ILE A 5 -11.99 -9.63 5.72
C ILE A 5 -11.45 -10.24 7.02
N PHE A 6 -12.14 -10.03 8.13
CA PHE A 6 -11.71 -10.57 9.43
C PHE A 6 -11.72 -12.11 9.45
N ASN A 7 -12.58 -12.74 8.66
CA ASN A 7 -12.62 -14.19 8.52
C ASN A 7 -11.56 -14.71 7.53
N GLU A 8 -11.32 -13.99 6.42
CA GLU A 8 -10.34 -14.36 5.38
C GLU A 8 -8.89 -14.13 5.84
N TYR A 9 -8.65 -13.14 6.71
CA TYR A 9 -7.33 -12.77 7.24
C TYR A 9 -7.38 -12.62 8.77
N PRO A 10 -7.51 -13.71 9.53
CA PRO A 10 -7.71 -13.66 10.99
C PRO A 10 -6.47 -13.14 11.76
N HIS A 11 -5.28 -13.28 11.17
CA HIS A 11 -4.01 -12.87 11.79
C HIS A 11 -3.57 -11.45 11.41
N GLU A 12 -4.11 -10.90 10.33
CA GLU A 12 -3.78 -9.56 9.88
C GLU A 12 -4.50 -8.52 10.73
N LYS A 13 -3.73 -7.71 11.46
CA LYS A 13 -4.28 -6.68 12.33
C LYS A 13 -3.79 -5.30 11.89
N THR A 14 -4.75 -4.39 11.72
CA THR A 14 -4.46 -2.98 11.57
C THR A 14 -4.52 -2.27 12.91
N ILE A 15 -3.66 -1.28 13.09
CA ILE A 15 -3.60 -0.41 14.28
C ILE A 15 -4.79 0.54 14.26
N ILE A 16 -5.18 1.03 13.07
CA ILE A 16 -6.41 1.78 12.85
C ILE A 16 -7.50 0.79 12.44
N CYS A 17 -8.71 0.88 12.99
CA CYS A 17 -9.80 0.00 12.55
C CYS A 17 -10.10 0.20 11.04
N ILE A 18 -10.45 -0.88 10.34
CA ILE A 18 -10.62 -0.85 8.87
C ILE A 18 -11.68 0.18 8.46
N GLN A 19 -12.75 0.32 9.25
CA GLN A 19 -13.79 1.32 9.01
C GLN A 19 -13.23 2.75 9.02
N GLU A 20 -12.40 3.09 10.01
CA GLU A 20 -11.76 4.40 10.05
C GLU A 20 -10.79 4.55 8.88
N LEU A 21 -10.05 3.50 8.53
CA LEU A 21 -9.08 3.53 7.44
C LEU A 21 -9.69 3.89 6.08
N CYS A 22 -10.88 3.37 5.80
CA CYS A 22 -11.63 3.66 4.58
C CYS A 22 -12.19 5.08 4.51
N LEU A 23 -12.21 5.84 5.60
CA LEU A 23 -12.69 7.23 5.61
C LEU A 23 -11.61 8.20 5.12
N PRO A 24 -12.01 9.28 4.41
CA PRO A 24 -11.08 10.34 4.04
C PRO A 24 -10.46 10.98 5.28
N SER A 25 -9.26 11.53 5.12
CA SER A 25 -8.59 12.25 6.21
C SER A 25 -9.43 13.47 6.65
N LYS A 26 -9.75 13.53 7.95
CA LYS A 26 -10.45 14.66 8.57
C LYS A 26 -9.69 15.99 8.42
N ARG A 27 -8.38 15.94 8.20
CA ARG A 27 -7.50 17.12 8.07
C ARG A 27 -7.21 17.50 6.61
N SER A 28 -8.08 17.10 5.68
CA SER A 28 -7.93 17.48 4.28
C SER A 28 -8.01 19.00 4.13
N ARG A 29 -7.01 19.60 3.46
CA ARG A 29 -7.05 21.01 3.06
C ARG A 29 -7.81 21.24 1.74
N ALA A 30 -8.20 20.16 1.07
CA ALA A 30 -8.93 20.26 -0.21
C ALA A 30 -10.35 20.79 0.04
N LYS A 31 -10.72 21.83 -0.69
CA LYS A 31 -12.09 22.33 -0.74
C LYS A 31 -12.88 21.46 -1.73
N GLY A 32 -13.82 20.65 -1.23
CA GLY A 32 -14.69 19.79 -2.04
C GLY A 32 -14.55 18.29 -1.74
N ILE A 33 -15.03 17.46 -2.68
CA ILE A 33 -15.03 16.00 -2.54
C ILE A 33 -13.58 15.50 -2.44
N PRO A 34 -13.20 14.80 -1.36
CA PRO A 34 -11.84 14.30 -1.21
C PRO A 34 -11.52 13.25 -2.28
N ARG A 35 -10.26 13.18 -2.70
CA ARG A 35 -9.78 12.09 -3.56
C ARG A 35 -9.96 10.73 -2.86
N PRO A 36 -10.29 9.66 -3.61
CA PRO A 36 -10.25 8.32 -3.06
C PRO A 36 -8.84 8.01 -2.53
N GLN A 37 -8.77 7.31 -1.41
CA GLN A 37 -7.49 6.97 -0.79
C GLN A 37 -6.75 5.92 -1.61
N ASN A 38 -5.47 6.16 -1.89
CA ASN A 38 -4.58 5.19 -2.54
C ASN A 38 -4.26 4.05 -1.56
N LEU A 39 -4.08 2.82 -2.08
CA LEU A 39 -3.62 1.63 -1.35
C LEU A 39 -2.43 1.90 -0.41
N PHE A 40 -1.33 2.44 -0.94
CA PHE A 40 -0.14 2.74 -0.14
C PHE A 40 -0.42 3.81 0.92
N LEU A 41 -1.33 4.75 0.64
CA LEU A 41 -1.70 5.78 1.60
C LEU A 41 -2.48 5.20 2.78
N LEU A 42 -3.34 4.19 2.53
CA LEU A 42 -4.02 3.43 3.59
C LEU A 42 -2.98 2.73 4.49
N PHE A 43 -2.02 2.02 3.90
CA PHE A 43 -0.93 1.36 4.62
C PHE A 43 -0.09 2.34 5.45
N ARG A 44 0.41 3.42 4.83
CA ARG A 44 1.23 4.43 5.51
C ARG A 44 0.48 5.05 6.68
N ARG A 45 -0.83 5.26 6.56
CA ARG A 45 -1.65 5.82 7.65
C ARG A 45 -1.68 4.89 8.85
N ASN A 46 -1.79 3.58 8.61
CA ASN A 46 -1.69 2.55 9.65
C ASN A 46 -0.31 2.58 10.33
N VAL A 47 0.77 2.56 9.54
CA VAL A 47 2.16 2.64 10.05
C VAL A 47 2.38 3.91 10.88
N SER A 48 1.91 5.06 10.37
CA SER A 48 2.05 6.34 11.07
C SER A 48 1.33 6.34 12.41
N ARG A 49 0.19 5.64 12.54
CA ARG A 49 -0.49 5.47 13.82
C ARG A 49 0.29 4.60 14.78
N GLY A 50 0.94 3.54 14.29
CA GLY A 50 1.84 2.72 15.10
C GLY A 50 3.01 3.53 15.65
N LEU A 51 3.68 4.32 14.81
CA LEU A 51 4.76 5.22 15.23
C LEU A 51 4.30 6.22 16.29
N TYR A 52 3.11 6.82 16.08
CA TYR A 52 2.52 7.72 17.07
C TYR A 52 2.23 7.03 18.41
N ASN A 53 1.61 5.84 18.38
CA ASN A 53 1.31 5.08 19.60
C ASN A 53 2.59 4.64 20.34
N ALA A 54 3.71 4.47 19.63
CA ALA A 54 5.03 4.20 20.20
C ALA A 54 5.75 5.47 20.70
N ASN A 55 5.09 6.62 20.74
CA ASN A 55 5.67 7.94 21.05
C ASN A 55 6.85 8.34 20.17
N ILE A 56 6.91 7.81 18.95
CA ILE A 56 7.95 8.15 17.96
C ILE A 56 7.44 9.34 17.14
N ALA A 57 7.93 10.53 17.46
CA ALA A 57 7.66 11.72 16.67
C ALA A 57 8.34 11.60 15.30
N CYS A 58 7.53 11.35 14.26
CA CYS A 58 8.00 11.26 12.89
C CYS A 58 7.38 12.35 12.02
N SER A 59 8.21 12.99 11.20
CA SER A 59 7.73 13.84 10.13
C SER A 59 6.98 13.02 9.08
N VAL A 60 6.17 13.70 8.26
CA VAL A 60 5.45 13.05 7.15
C VAL A 60 6.44 12.37 6.20
N SER A 61 7.58 13.00 5.90
CA SER A 61 8.61 12.43 5.03
C SER A 61 9.27 11.19 5.63
N ALA A 62 9.61 11.21 6.93
CA ALA A 62 10.16 10.05 7.63
C ALA A 62 9.16 8.88 7.65
N SER A 63 7.90 9.15 7.99
CA SER A 63 6.85 8.11 8.01
C SER A 63 6.64 7.47 6.63
N SER A 64 6.75 8.25 5.54
CA SER A 64 6.64 7.74 4.17
C SER A 64 7.81 6.84 3.78
N ARG A 65 9.04 7.18 4.20
CA ARG A 65 10.23 6.36 3.96
C ARG A 65 10.13 5.02 4.69
N ILE A 66 9.77 5.06 5.97
CA ILE A 66 9.56 3.85 6.79
C ILE A 66 8.47 2.98 6.16
N ALA A 67 7.31 3.56 5.84
CA ALA A 67 6.22 2.81 5.20
C ALA A 67 6.62 2.26 3.83
N SER A 68 7.41 2.98 3.04
CA SER A 68 7.90 2.44 1.76
C SER A 68 8.81 1.23 1.94
N SER A 69 9.70 1.28 2.94
CA SER A 69 10.54 0.13 3.29
C SER A 69 9.69 -1.07 3.73
N MET A 70 8.75 -0.85 4.66
CA MET A 70 7.87 -1.90 5.16
C MET A 70 7.00 -2.50 4.05
N TRP A 71 6.45 -1.66 3.16
CA TRP A 71 5.61 -2.11 2.05
C TRP A 71 6.33 -3.12 1.15
N LYS A 72 7.62 -2.89 0.87
CA LYS A 72 8.44 -3.80 0.05
C LYS A 72 8.74 -5.12 0.76
N SER A 73 8.69 -5.14 2.09
CA SER A 73 8.91 -6.32 2.92
C SER A 73 7.64 -7.13 3.18
N LEU A 74 6.46 -6.62 2.79
CA LEU A 74 5.21 -7.34 2.97
C LEU A 74 5.16 -8.61 2.13
N THR A 75 4.69 -9.68 2.74
CA THR A 75 4.34 -10.94 2.07
C THR A 75 3.20 -10.73 1.07
N SER A 76 3.04 -11.67 0.15
CA SER A 76 1.94 -11.65 -0.82
C SER A 76 0.57 -11.60 -0.12
N THR A 77 0.41 -12.37 0.96
CA THR A 77 -0.82 -12.41 1.77
C THR A 77 -1.14 -11.05 2.39
N GLU A 78 -0.16 -10.39 3.01
CA GLU A 78 -0.34 -9.05 3.57
C GLU A 78 -0.70 -8.03 2.48
N GLN A 79 -0.02 -8.07 1.33
CA GLN A 79 -0.33 -7.18 0.21
C GLN A 79 -1.77 -7.39 -0.30
N MET A 80 -2.23 -8.64 -0.39
CA MET A 80 -3.61 -8.97 -0.75
C MET A 80 -4.61 -8.44 0.28
N PHE A 81 -4.32 -8.56 1.58
CA PHE A 81 -5.14 -7.97 2.63
C PHE A 81 -5.31 -6.46 2.44
N TRP A 82 -4.22 -5.72 2.20
CA TRP A 82 -4.28 -4.29 1.92
C TRP A 82 -5.05 -3.98 0.64
N GLN A 83 -4.89 -4.80 -0.41
CA GLN A 83 -5.65 -4.66 -1.66
C GLN A 83 -7.16 -4.80 -1.43
N LYS A 84 -7.60 -5.77 -0.63
CA LYS A 84 -9.01 -5.95 -0.28
C LYS A 84 -9.56 -4.73 0.45
N ILE A 85 -8.81 -4.17 1.40
CA ILE A 85 -9.21 -2.94 2.11
C ILE A 85 -9.33 -1.77 1.12
N PHE A 86 -8.37 -1.63 0.21
CA PHE A 86 -8.40 -0.59 -0.82
C PHE A 86 -9.64 -0.71 -1.71
N GLU A 87 -10.00 -1.91 -2.18
CA GLU A 87 -11.22 -2.11 -2.97
C GLU A 87 -12.48 -1.74 -2.18
N ILE A 88 -12.50 -2.00 -0.87
CA ILE A 88 -13.60 -1.54 -0.01
C ILE A 88 -13.65 -0.02 0.08
N ALA A 89 -12.51 0.63 0.33
CA ALA A 89 -12.43 2.08 0.41
C ALA A 89 -12.85 2.75 -0.92
N LYS A 90 -12.42 2.20 -2.05
CA LYS A 90 -12.77 2.68 -3.39
C LYS A 90 -14.27 2.56 -3.65
N ARG A 91 -14.87 1.40 -3.38
CA ARG A 91 -16.32 1.20 -3.55
C ARG A 91 -17.13 2.11 -2.63
N LYS A 92 -16.68 2.28 -1.39
CA LYS A 92 -17.32 3.21 -0.46
C LYS A 92 -17.26 4.64 -0.99
N HIS A 93 -16.12 5.07 -1.52
CA HIS A 93 -15.98 6.40 -2.11
C HIS A 93 -16.90 6.61 -3.31
N ILE A 94 -17.02 5.64 -4.20
CA ILE A 94 -17.96 5.67 -5.35
C ILE A 94 -19.41 5.82 -4.87
N ASN A 95 -19.80 5.06 -3.83
CA ASN A 95 -21.15 5.11 -3.28
C ASN A 95 -21.44 6.43 -2.55
N ASP A 96 -20.47 6.94 -1.78
CA ASP A 96 -20.62 8.17 -1.00
C ASP A 96 -20.58 9.42 -1.90
N TYR A 97 -19.87 9.35 -3.03
CA TYR A 97 -19.67 10.47 -3.95
C TYR A 97 -19.98 10.09 -5.41
N PRO A 98 -21.26 9.81 -5.75
CA PRO A 98 -21.63 9.34 -7.09
C PRO A 98 -21.37 10.38 -8.19
N LYS A 99 -21.28 11.67 -7.84
CA LYS A 99 -20.98 12.79 -8.75
C LYS A 99 -19.48 13.08 -8.89
N TYR A 100 -18.62 12.25 -8.31
CA TYR A 100 -17.17 12.46 -8.37
C TYR A 100 -16.63 12.15 -9.77
N ASN A 101 -16.30 13.21 -10.52
CA ASN A 101 -15.68 13.09 -11.83
C ASN A 101 -14.15 13.09 -11.71
N ILE A 102 -13.50 12.03 -12.20
CA ILE A 102 -12.05 12.00 -12.35
C ILE A 102 -11.68 12.74 -13.64
N SER A 103 -11.83 14.07 -13.67
CA SER A 103 -11.25 14.86 -14.76
C SER A 103 -9.73 14.83 -14.59
N LYS A 104 -9.05 13.98 -15.36
CA LYS A 104 -7.60 14.06 -15.51
C LYS A 104 -7.33 15.35 -16.28
N ALA A 105 -6.64 16.33 -15.69
CA ALA A 105 -5.88 17.28 -16.50
C ALA A 105 -4.85 16.42 -17.24
N GLN A 106 -5.05 16.21 -18.54
CA GLN A 106 -4.15 15.39 -19.35
C GLN A 106 -2.81 16.12 -19.45
N THR A 107 -1.83 15.67 -18.68
CA THR A 107 -0.43 15.72 -19.12
C THR A 107 -0.13 14.34 -19.66
N GLU A 108 0.10 14.25 -20.97
CA GLU A 108 0.44 13.01 -21.67
C GLU A 108 1.68 12.37 -21.02
N SER A 109 1.51 11.24 -20.34
CA SER A 109 2.62 10.36 -19.99
C SER A 109 2.13 8.91 -19.88
N THR A 110 2.73 8.08 -20.71
CA THR A 110 2.55 6.65 -21.00
C THR A 110 2.28 5.78 -19.76
N GLN A 111 1.27 4.90 -19.85
CA GLN A 111 0.99 3.84 -18.89
C GLN A 111 2.03 2.71 -19.02
N PRO A 112 2.59 2.15 -17.92
CA PRO A 112 3.05 0.77 -17.94
C PRO A 112 1.95 -0.17 -17.43
N SER A 113 1.67 -1.15 -18.28
CA SER A 113 0.80 -2.31 -18.07
C SER A 113 1.30 -3.19 -16.92
N VAL A 114 0.33 -3.82 -16.27
CA VAL A 114 0.39 -4.76 -15.15
C VAL A 114 0.99 -6.11 -15.61
N PHE A 115 1.87 -6.66 -14.76
CA PHE A 115 2.34 -8.05 -14.66
C PHE A 115 3.20 -8.64 -15.78
N GLU A 116 4.51 -8.78 -15.51
CA GLU A 116 5.22 -9.97 -15.98
C GLU A 116 6.21 -10.49 -14.92
N THR A 117 5.99 -11.75 -14.61
CA THR A 117 6.73 -12.71 -13.79
C THR A 117 8.25 -12.61 -13.92
N LYS A 118 8.96 -12.58 -12.79
CA LYS A 118 10.31 -13.15 -12.69
C LYS A 118 10.49 -13.94 -11.40
N MET A 119 9.91 -15.14 -11.38
CA MET A 119 10.57 -16.30 -10.76
C MET A 119 11.67 -16.75 -11.72
N ASN A 120 12.89 -16.24 -11.55
CA ASN A 120 14.14 -16.93 -11.84
C ASN A 120 15.33 -16.01 -11.63
N CYS A 121 16.06 -16.23 -10.55
CA CYS A 121 17.46 -15.82 -10.39
C CYS A 121 18.13 -16.85 -9.47
N LEU A 122 18.25 -18.09 -9.93
CA LEU A 122 19.39 -18.92 -9.56
C LEU A 122 20.42 -18.75 -10.67
N LYS A 123 21.54 -18.17 -10.25
CA LYS A 123 22.63 -17.70 -11.09
C LYS A 123 23.36 -18.90 -11.68
N VAL A 124 23.63 -18.77 -12.97
CA VAL A 124 24.60 -19.56 -13.72
C VAL A 124 25.94 -19.52 -12.99
N GLU A 125 26.46 -20.70 -12.68
CA GLU A 125 27.85 -20.91 -12.28
C GLU A 125 28.78 -20.64 -13.47
N ILE A 126 29.91 -20.00 -13.20
CA ILE A 126 31.29 -20.34 -13.61
C ILE A 126 32.15 -19.10 -13.33
N PRO A 127 33.22 -19.25 -12.53
CA PRO A 127 34.52 -18.85 -13.08
C PRO A 127 35.51 -20.01 -13.11
N THR A 128 36.16 -20.14 -14.26
CA THR A 128 37.27 -21.02 -14.57
C THR A 128 38.58 -20.58 -13.91
N SER A 129 39.42 -21.58 -13.68
CA SER A 129 40.89 -21.55 -13.56
C SER A 129 41.51 -21.33 -12.17
N THR A 130 42.12 -22.38 -11.62
CA THR A 130 43.60 -22.56 -11.57
C THR A 130 43.94 -23.71 -10.63
N THR A 131 44.34 -24.86 -11.19
CA THR A 131 45.00 -25.93 -10.44
C THR A 131 46.49 -25.58 -10.32
N LYS A 132 46.94 -25.28 -9.11
CA LYS A 132 48.33 -25.50 -8.69
C LYS A 132 48.34 -26.77 -7.84
N GLN A 133 49.09 -27.78 -8.26
CA GLN A 133 49.59 -28.82 -7.37
C GLN A 133 51.11 -28.88 -7.48
N LEU A 134 51.70 -29.17 -6.33
CA LEU A 134 53.13 -29.23 -5.99
C LEU A 134 53.91 -30.25 -6.83
#